data_AF-A0A7S4AAE8-F1
#
_entry.id   AF-A0A7S4AAE8-F1
#
_cell.length_a   1.000
_cell.length_b   1.000
_cell.length_c   1.000
_cell.angle_alpha   90.00
_cell.angle_beta   90.00
_cell.angle_gamma   90.00
#
_symmetry.space_group_name_H-M   'P 1'
#
loop_
_entity.id
_entity.type
_entity.pdbx_description
1 polymer ?
#
loop_
_entity_poly.entity_id
_entity_poly.type
_entity_poly.pdbx_seq_one_letter_code
_entity_poly.pdbx_strand_id
1 'polypeptide(L)'
;HGFSGAPRCWRYDYLPDYITKPHIPLNDWLAPQRQSAHDVLKRYIRFLPHIEEKAETVNPNCSVENSCLGVHIRHSDKAAGRRVLETDEFLPYVKAFLDAGGKWVYLATDSGKVVEHIKTNWPRNILNVLRSMGD
;
A
#
# COMPACT_ATOMS: atom_id res chain seq x y z
N HIS A 1 27.89 -5.62 -7.87
CA HIS A 1 27.67 -4.44 -8.73
C HIS A 1 26.28 -3.87 -8.47
N GLY A 2 26.16 -2.89 -7.56
CA GLY A 2 24.87 -2.33 -7.15
C GLY A 2 24.79 -0.86 -7.54
N PHE A 3 23.71 -0.50 -8.24
CA PHE A 3 23.41 0.86 -8.69
C PHE A 3 23.53 1.87 -7.53
N SER A 4 24.49 2.81 -7.63
CA SER A 4 24.78 3.82 -6.60
C SER A 4 23.97 5.12 -6.74
N GLY A 5 22.85 5.11 -7.46
CA GLY A 5 22.17 6.35 -7.88
C GLY A 5 20.70 6.49 -7.50
N ALA A 6 20.04 5.47 -6.93
CA ALA A 6 18.65 5.63 -6.51
C ALA A 6 18.60 6.35 -5.16
N PRO A 7 17.92 7.51 -5.02
CA PRO A 7 17.68 8.11 -3.72
C PRO A 7 16.87 7.13 -2.88
N ARG A 8 17.54 6.47 -1.92
CA ARG A 8 16.91 5.57 -0.98
C ARG A 8 16.29 6.42 0.13
N CYS A 9 15.03 6.16 0.44
CA CYS A 9 14.35 6.76 1.59
C CYS A 9 15.03 6.45 2.94
N TRP A 10 15.94 5.46 2.97
CA TRP A 10 16.74 5.10 4.15
C TRP A 10 18.14 4.64 3.71
N ARG A 11 19.19 5.12 4.39
CA ARG A 11 20.56 4.60 4.25
C ARG A 11 20.69 3.36 5.16
N TYR A 12 20.88 2.18 4.59
CA TYR A 12 20.96 0.91 5.32
C TYR A 12 22.33 0.65 5.99
N ASP A 13 23.25 1.62 5.96
CA ASP A 13 24.62 1.34 6.39
C ASP A 13 24.77 1.39 7.92
N TYR A 14 23.97 2.21 8.63
CA TYR A 14 23.90 2.27 10.09
C TYR A 14 22.49 2.67 10.54
N LEU A 15 21.89 1.90 11.46
CA LEU A 15 20.68 2.33 12.16
C LEU A 15 21.06 3.54 13.04
N PRO A 16 20.40 4.69 12.91
CA PRO A 16 20.78 5.87 13.68
C PRO A 16 20.63 5.65 15.18
N ASP A 17 21.48 6.28 15.99
CA ASP A 17 21.53 6.18 17.46
C ASP A 17 20.20 6.47 18.18
N TYR A 18 19.19 7.04 17.52
CA TYR A 18 17.87 7.24 18.12
C TYR A 18 17.02 5.97 18.16
N ILE A 19 17.36 4.91 17.40
CA ILE A 19 16.68 3.61 17.46
C ILE A 19 16.89 2.92 18.82
N THR A 20 17.95 3.30 19.55
CA THR A 20 18.26 2.77 20.88
C THR A 20 17.65 3.59 22.03
N LYS A 21 16.89 4.66 21.75
CA LYS A 21 16.30 5.55 22.77
C LYS A 21 14.86 5.13 23.18
N PRO A 22 14.38 5.58 24.37
CA PRO A 22 13.02 5.29 24.84
C PRO A 22 11.95 5.70 23.82
N HIS A 23 11.00 4.79 23.61
CA HIS A 23 10.29 4.65 22.35
C HIS A 23 9.14 5.66 22.21
N ILE A 24 9.28 6.59 21.26
CA ILE A 24 8.13 7.23 20.64
C ILE A 24 7.37 6.13 19.89
N PRO A 25 6.03 5.99 20.05
CA PRO A 25 5.25 5.06 19.25
C PRO A 25 5.55 5.25 17.76
N LEU A 26 5.65 4.15 17.00
CA LEU A 26 6.05 4.22 15.59
C LEU A 26 5.18 5.20 14.79
N ASN A 27 3.89 5.31 15.11
CA ASN A 27 2.97 6.27 14.49
C ASN A 27 3.37 7.72 14.74
N ASP A 28 3.67 8.07 15.99
CA ASP A 28 4.08 9.41 16.39
C ASP A 28 5.45 9.75 15.79
N TRP A 29 6.33 8.75 15.72
CA TRP A 29 7.63 8.91 15.08
C TRP A 29 7.51 9.14 13.58
N LEU A 30 6.59 8.46 12.87
CA LEU A 30 6.36 8.53 11.42
C LEU A 30 5.55 9.76 10.96
N ALA A 31 4.75 10.33 11.85
CA ALA A 31 3.85 11.45 11.51
C ALA A 31 4.58 12.64 10.83
N PRO A 32 5.69 13.18 11.38
CA PRO A 32 6.37 14.31 10.74
C PRO A 32 7.01 13.96 9.39
N GLN A 33 7.54 12.74 9.19
CA GLN A 33 8.12 12.35 7.89
C GLN A 33 7.01 12.10 6.86
N ARG A 34 5.84 11.60 7.26
CA ARG A 34 4.66 11.51 6.37
C ARG A 34 4.23 12.89 5.88
N GLN A 35 4.18 13.88 6.77
CA GLN A 35 3.87 15.26 6.39
C GLN A 35 4.91 15.83 5.42
N SER A 36 6.20 15.67 5.75
CA SER A 36 7.28 16.15 4.87
C SER A 36 7.25 15.46 3.49
N ALA A 37 7.03 14.16 3.44
CA ALA A 37 6.88 13.42 2.19
C ALA A 37 5.66 13.91 1.40
N HIS A 38 4.53 14.14 2.05
CA HIS A 38 3.32 14.70 1.42
C HIS A 38 3.63 16.04 0.74
N ASP A 39 4.28 16.96 1.44
CA ASP A 39 4.60 18.30 0.92
C ASP A 39 5.52 18.23 -0.30
N VAL A 40 6.53 17.35 -0.27
CA VAL A 40 7.45 17.12 -1.39
C VAL A 40 6.70 16.52 -2.59
N LEU A 41 5.92 15.45 -2.39
CA LEU A 41 5.20 14.80 -3.47
C LEU A 41 4.20 15.76 -4.12
N LYS A 42 3.46 16.54 -3.33
CA LYS A 42 2.51 17.55 -3.81
C LYS A 42 3.18 18.65 -4.64
N ARG A 43 4.42 19.00 -4.31
CA ARG A 43 5.18 20.04 -5.04
C ARG A 43 5.67 19.54 -6.39
N TYR A 44 6.14 18.29 -6.47
CA TYR A 44 6.92 17.80 -7.62
C TYR A 44 6.20 16.78 -8.50
N ILE A 45 5.22 16.05 -7.98
CA ILE A 45 4.45 15.08 -8.77
C ILE A 45 3.22 15.77 -9.35
N ARG A 46 3.12 15.76 -10.68
CA ARG A 46 1.94 16.19 -11.44
C ARG A 46 1.50 15.03 -12.31
N PHE A 47 0.29 14.54 -12.10
CA PHE A 47 -0.28 13.49 -12.94
C PHE A 47 -0.75 14.10 -14.25
N LEU A 48 -0.69 13.29 -15.32
CA LEU A 48 -1.31 13.66 -16.58
C LEU A 48 -2.84 13.48 -16.45
N PRO A 49 -3.68 14.32 -17.08
CA PRO A 49 -5.13 14.26 -16.92
C PRO A 49 -5.71 12.86 -17.14
N HIS A 50 -5.27 12.15 -18.18
CA HIS A 50 -5.75 10.79 -18.47
C HIS A 50 -5.38 9.74 -17.40
N ILE A 51 -4.38 10.01 -16.55
CA ILE A 51 -4.04 9.14 -15.41
C ILE A 51 -5.02 9.41 -14.27
N GLU A 52 -5.34 10.68 -14.03
CA GLU A 52 -6.34 11.08 -13.02
C GLU A 52 -7.73 10.53 -13.37
N GLU A 53 -8.16 10.68 -14.62
CA GLU A 53 -9.44 10.13 -15.13
C GLU A 53 -9.53 8.61 -14.96
N LYS A 54 -8.44 7.88 -15.23
CA LYS A 54 -8.38 6.43 -15.01
C LYS A 54 -8.44 6.08 -13.53
N ALA A 55 -7.76 6.84 -12.67
CA ALA A 55 -7.79 6.62 -11.23
C ALA A 55 -9.21 6.82 -10.66
N GLU A 56 -9.92 7.86 -11.12
CA GLU A 56 -11.31 8.13 -10.74
C GLU A 56 -12.27 7.04 -11.23
N THR A 57 -12.06 6.51 -12.44
CA THR A 57 -12.88 5.42 -12.98
C THR A 57 -12.79 4.17 -12.10
N VAL A 58 -11.58 3.85 -11.65
CA VAL A 58 -11.31 2.64 -10.86
C VAL A 58 -11.76 2.80 -9.41
N ASN A 59 -11.62 4.00 -8.84
CA ASN A 59 -12.02 4.31 -7.45
C ASN A 59 -12.97 5.52 -7.38
N PRO A 60 -14.21 5.39 -7.90
CA PRO A 60 -15.13 6.51 -8.00
C PRO A 60 -15.56 6.98 -6.61
N ASN A 61 -15.58 8.29 -6.42
CA ASN A 61 -16.04 8.95 -5.20
C ASN A 61 -15.30 8.52 -3.92
N CYS A 62 -14.03 8.13 -4.02
CA CYS A 62 -13.26 7.80 -2.82
C CYS A 62 -13.06 9.05 -1.95
N SER A 63 -13.64 9.06 -0.76
CA SER A 63 -13.59 10.21 0.17
C SER A 63 -13.47 9.73 1.61
N VAL A 64 -13.45 10.65 2.57
CA VAL A 64 -13.48 10.30 3.99
C VAL A 64 -14.79 9.57 4.34
N GLU A 65 -15.91 10.03 3.79
CA GLU A 65 -17.26 9.46 3.96
C GLU A 65 -17.48 8.18 3.14
N ASN A 66 -16.77 8.05 2.01
CA ASN A 66 -16.77 6.87 1.16
C ASN A 66 -15.35 6.30 1.06
N SER A 67 -14.85 5.83 2.19
CA SER A 67 -13.47 5.36 2.35
C SER A 67 -13.18 4.15 1.47
N CYS A 68 -12.02 4.16 0.81
CA CYS A 68 -11.47 3.02 0.08
C CYS A 68 -10.12 2.60 0.66
N LEU A 69 -9.86 1.30 0.65
CA LEU A 69 -8.61 0.72 1.11
C LEU A 69 -7.75 0.29 -0.08
N GLY A 70 -6.58 0.90 -0.23
CA GLY A 70 -5.55 0.41 -1.14
C GLY A 70 -4.74 -0.72 -0.50
N VAL A 71 -4.73 -1.89 -1.13
CA VAL A 71 -3.95 -3.07 -0.73
C VAL A 71 -2.91 -3.35 -1.79
N HIS A 72 -1.63 -3.28 -1.43
CA HIS A 72 -0.54 -3.61 -2.34
C HIS A 72 0.18 -4.87 -1.85
N ILE A 73 0.00 -5.97 -2.58
CA ILE A 73 0.69 -7.24 -2.34
C ILE A 73 1.75 -7.39 -3.40
N ARG A 74 3.01 -7.27 -3.00
CA ARG A 74 4.16 -7.39 -3.91
C ARG A 74 4.83 -8.75 -3.71
N HIS A 75 4.78 -9.61 -4.73
CA HIS A 75 5.33 -10.96 -4.71
C HIS A 75 6.56 -11.12 -5.61
N SER A 76 6.78 -10.24 -6.60
CA SER A 76 8.02 -10.30 -7.37
C SER A 76 9.22 -9.87 -6.52
N ASP A 77 10.35 -10.55 -6.76
CA ASP A 77 11.73 -10.10 -6.53
C ASP A 77 12.18 -9.57 -5.14
N LYS A 78 11.41 -9.74 -4.05
CA LYS A 78 11.90 -9.47 -2.69
C LYS A 78 12.81 -10.58 -2.11
N ALA A 79 13.67 -11.16 -2.94
CA ALA A 79 14.73 -12.08 -2.52
C ALA A 79 15.93 -11.38 -1.79
N ALA A 80 15.69 -10.24 -1.15
CA ALA A 80 16.68 -9.48 -0.38
C ALA A 80 16.58 -9.79 1.13
N GLY A 81 16.29 -11.04 1.50
CA GLY A 81 16.25 -11.51 2.89
C GLY A 81 15.04 -11.05 3.72
N ARG A 82 13.99 -10.50 3.10
CA ARG A 82 12.75 -10.14 3.79
C ARG A 82 11.76 -11.30 3.72
N ARG A 83 11.01 -11.51 4.80
CA ARG A 83 9.89 -12.45 4.80
C ARG A 83 8.91 -12.08 3.70
N VAL A 84 8.59 -13.04 2.85
CA VAL A 84 7.45 -12.97 1.95
C VAL A 84 6.21 -13.15 2.83
N LEU A 85 5.30 -12.18 2.77
CA LEU A 85 4.01 -12.29 3.46
C LEU A 85 3.06 -13.09 2.57
N GLU A 86 2.38 -14.04 3.18
CA GLU A 86 1.34 -14.80 2.50
C GLU A 86 0.13 -13.91 2.20
N THR A 87 -0.54 -14.18 1.09
CA THR A 87 -1.70 -13.40 0.63
C THR A 87 -2.78 -13.29 1.72
N ASP A 88 -3.00 -14.37 2.48
CA ASP A 88 -4.05 -14.42 3.51
C ASP A 88 -3.70 -13.63 4.77
N GLU A 89 -2.44 -13.22 4.97
CA GLU A 89 -2.08 -12.32 6.08
C GLU A 89 -2.73 -10.94 5.93
N PHE A 90 -3.13 -10.56 4.71
CA PHE A 90 -3.80 -9.29 4.45
C PHE A 90 -5.31 -9.34 4.74
N LEU A 91 -5.91 -10.53 4.74
CA LEU A 91 -7.35 -10.72 4.88
C LEU A 91 -7.93 -10.13 6.18
N PRO A 92 -7.31 -10.29 7.37
CA PRO A 92 -7.83 -9.70 8.61
C PRO A 92 -7.93 -8.18 8.55
N TYR A 93 -6.97 -7.50 7.91
CA TYR A 93 -6.98 -6.04 7.78
C TYR A 93 -8.09 -5.56 6.83
N VAL A 94 -8.31 -6.30 5.74
CA VAL A 94 -9.40 -6.02 4.82
C VAL A 94 -10.76 -6.19 5.52
N LYS A 95 -10.92 -7.27 6.30
CA LYS A 95 -12.14 -7.47 7.10
C LYS A 95 -12.36 -6.35 8.10
N ALA A 96 -11.35 -6.01 8.90
CA ALA A 96 -11.45 -4.94 9.89
C ALA A 96 -11.84 -3.59 9.26
N PHE A 97 -11.33 -3.28 8.06
CA PHE A 97 -11.71 -2.08 7.32
C PHE A 97 -13.19 -2.10 6.89
N LEU A 98 -13.67 -3.22 6.37
CA LEU A 98 -15.07 -3.36 5.97
C LEU A 98 -16.02 -3.33 7.18
N ASP A 99 -15.62 -3.98 8.28
CA ASP A 99 -16.37 -3.97 9.55
C ASP A 99 -16.47 -2.55 10.15
N ALA A 100 -15.45 -1.71 9.91
CA ALA A 100 -15.46 -0.29 10.28
C ALA A 100 -16.30 0.60 9.34
N GLY A 101 -16.97 0.03 8.34
CA GLY A 101 -17.84 0.74 7.40
C GLY A 101 -17.19 1.12 6.07
N GLY A 102 -15.95 0.67 5.81
CA GLY A 102 -15.28 0.80 4.52
C GLY A 102 -16.09 0.21 3.37
N LYS A 103 -15.98 0.80 2.18
CA LYS A 103 -16.84 0.45 1.04
C LYS A 103 -16.13 -0.32 -0.07
N TRP A 104 -14.90 0.08 -0.38
CA TRP A 104 -14.18 -0.42 -1.55
C TRP A 104 -12.76 -0.82 -1.19
N VAL A 105 -12.27 -1.87 -1.83
CA VAL A 105 -10.89 -2.35 -1.67
C VAL A 105 -10.23 -2.40 -3.03
N TYR A 106 -9.11 -1.70 -3.21
CA TYR A 106 -8.34 -1.72 -4.44
C TYR A 106 -7.08 -2.55 -4.27
N LEU A 107 -6.95 -3.64 -5.03
CA LEU A 107 -5.81 -4.54 -5.03
C LEU A 107 -4.82 -4.14 -6.14
N ALA A 108 -3.62 -3.76 -5.72
CA ALA A 108 -2.44 -3.68 -6.58
C ALA A 108 -1.54 -4.89 -6.31
N THR A 109 -1.17 -5.62 -7.36
CA THR A 109 -0.22 -6.73 -7.30
C THR A 109 0.52 -6.88 -8.61
N ASP A 110 1.74 -7.38 -8.52
CA ASP A 110 2.61 -7.75 -9.65
C ASP A 110 2.51 -9.24 -10.01
N SER A 111 1.68 -10.01 -9.30
CA SER A 111 1.60 -11.47 -9.41
C SER A 111 0.17 -11.93 -9.70
N GLY A 112 -0.02 -12.56 -10.86
CA GLY A 112 -1.29 -13.19 -11.23
C GLY A 112 -1.74 -14.28 -10.24
N LYS A 113 -0.78 -14.96 -9.58
CA LYS A 113 -1.06 -15.97 -8.55
C LYS A 113 -1.74 -15.38 -7.32
N VAL A 114 -1.43 -14.13 -6.96
CA VAL A 114 -2.10 -13.43 -5.85
C VAL A 114 -3.56 -13.19 -6.20
N VAL A 115 -3.83 -12.73 -7.43
CA VAL A 115 -5.20 -12.49 -7.91
C VAL A 115 -6.00 -13.79 -7.92
N GLU A 116 -5.43 -14.88 -8.46
CA GLU A 116 -6.04 -16.20 -8.49
C GLU A 116 -6.32 -16.73 -7.07
N HIS A 117 -5.35 -16.62 -6.17
CA HIS A 117 -5.50 -17.05 -4.78
C HIS A 117 -6.63 -16.31 -4.09
N ILE A 118 -6.72 -14.99 -4.25
CA ILE A 118 -7.81 -14.19 -3.67
C ILE A 118 -9.15 -14.63 -4.25
N LYS A 119 -9.27 -14.74 -5.57
CA LYS A 119 -10.53 -15.14 -6.23
C LYS A 119 -11.02 -16.52 -5.80
N THR A 120 -10.12 -17.45 -5.49
CA THR A 120 -10.47 -18.81 -5.07
C THR A 120 -10.74 -18.92 -3.57
N ASN A 121 -9.94 -18.27 -2.72
CA ASN A 121 -9.90 -18.54 -1.28
C ASN A 121 -10.57 -17.46 -0.42
N TRP A 122 -10.70 -16.22 -0.91
CA TRP A 122 -11.27 -15.16 -0.09
C TRP A 122 -12.81 -15.21 -0.06
N PRO A 123 -13.42 -14.76 1.05
CA PRO A 123 -14.88 -14.70 1.16
C PRO A 123 -15.53 -13.89 0.03
N ARG A 124 -16.65 -14.39 -0.51
CA ARG A 124 -17.38 -13.75 -1.61
C ARG A 124 -17.80 -12.31 -1.32
N ASN A 125 -18.14 -11.99 -0.07
CA ASN A 125 -18.51 -10.63 0.32
C ASN A 125 -17.35 -9.64 0.15
N ILE A 126 -16.10 -10.09 0.25
CA ILE A 126 -14.92 -9.26 -0.02
C ILE A 126 -14.67 -9.16 -1.52
N LEU A 127 -14.82 -10.26 -2.26
CA LEU A 127 -14.67 -10.27 -3.71
C LEU A 127 -15.63 -9.28 -4.40
N ASN A 128 -16.85 -9.12 -3.88
CA ASN A 128 -17.84 -8.19 -4.42
C ASN A 128 -17.45 -6.70 -4.28
N VAL A 129 -16.52 -6.37 -3.37
CA VAL A 129 -16.05 -4.99 -3.13
C VAL A 129 -14.59 -4.78 -3.53
N LEU A 130 -13.92 -5.85 -3.98
CA LEU A 130 -12.53 -5.83 -4.43
C LEU A 130 -12.47 -5.42 -5.90
N ARG A 131 -11.57 -4.50 -6.21
CA ARG A 131 -11.25 -4.02 -7.56
C ARG A 131 -9.77 -4.22 -7.82
N SER A 132 -9.38 -4.58 -9.03
CA SER A 132 -7.97 -4.77 -9.40
C SER A 132 -7.64 -4.20 -10.78
N MET A 133 -6.36 -4.06 -11.11
CA MET A 133 -5.97 -3.70 -12.49
C MET A 133 -6.39 -4.82 -13.45
N GLY A 134 -7.36 -4.52 -14.33
CA GLY A 134 -7.88 -5.45 -15.32
C GLY A 134 -9.38 -5.74 -15.22
N ASP A 135 -10.06 -5.22 -14.19
CA ASP A 135 -11.53 -5.18 -14.08
C ASP A 135 -12.12 -3.93 -14.76
#